data_AF-A0A8J2LAI7-F1
#
_entry.id   AF-A0A8J2LAI7-F1
#
_cell.length_a   1.000
_cell.length_b   1.000
_cell.length_c   1.000
_cell.angle_alpha   90.00
_cell.angle_beta   90.00
_cell.angle_gamma   90.00
#
_symmetry.space_group_name_H-M   'P 1'
#
loop_
_entity.id
_entity.type
_entity.pdbx_description
1 polymer ?
#
loop_
_entity_poly.entity_id
_entity_poly.type
_entity_poly.pdbx_seq_one_letter_code
_entity_poly.pdbx_strand_id
1 'polypeptide(L)'
;MYHDGNASSSSSECSSSSDTDSENSDEGTVSNLMMFQMKATGPLGEWEKYTKGIGSKLMAKMGYVVGTGLGRRGDGRIEPVDAVVLPPGRSLDACMELKEKAGNENIFSVEKRMKRIKRKEAQRVKNEEEKRK
;
A
#
# COMPACT_ATOMS: atom_id res chain seq x y z
N MET A 1 -55.22 -7.10 44.78
CA MET A 1 -55.84 -6.05 43.94
C MET A 1 -54.99 -5.97 42.68
N TYR A 2 -55.52 -6.43 41.55
CA TYR A 2 -54.80 -6.43 40.26
C TYR A 2 -54.83 -5.02 39.66
N HIS A 3 -53.73 -4.60 39.02
CA HIS A 3 -53.70 -3.45 38.11
C HIS A 3 -52.87 -3.79 36.87
N ASP A 4 -53.53 -3.80 35.72
CA ASP A 4 -52.97 -3.79 34.36
C ASP A 4 -52.47 -2.38 33.98
N GLY A 5 -51.52 -2.30 33.03
CA GLY A 5 -51.21 -0.99 32.42
C GLY A 5 -50.00 -0.88 31.50
N ASN A 6 -50.12 -1.42 30.27
CA ASN A 6 -49.67 -0.85 28.99
C ASN A 6 -48.17 -0.78 28.62
N ALA A 7 -47.92 -1.18 27.37
CA ALA A 7 -46.64 -1.33 26.70
C ALA A 7 -46.09 0.01 26.17
N SER A 8 -44.75 0.11 26.09
CA SER A 8 -44.04 0.70 24.94
C SER A 8 -42.56 0.33 25.02
N SER A 9 -42.17 -0.64 24.20
CA SER A 9 -40.78 -0.94 23.88
C SER A 9 -40.17 0.27 23.17
N SER A 10 -39.20 0.92 23.79
CA SER A 10 -38.30 1.84 23.10
C SER A 10 -36.97 1.12 22.92
N SER A 11 -36.90 0.27 21.90
CA SER A 11 -35.66 -0.32 21.41
C SER A 11 -34.87 0.77 20.69
N SER A 12 -33.98 1.42 21.44
CA SER A 12 -32.95 2.28 20.87
C SER A 12 -31.91 1.40 20.17
N GLU A 13 -32.14 1.16 18.88
CA GLU A 13 -31.20 0.48 17.98
C GLU A 13 -30.03 1.43 17.67
N CYS A 14 -29.08 1.56 18.58
CA CYS A 14 -27.80 2.22 18.30
C CYS A 14 -26.92 1.26 17.49
N SER A 15 -27.12 1.24 16.17
CA SER A 15 -26.19 0.58 15.25
C SER A 15 -24.88 1.37 15.15
N SER A 16 -24.02 1.21 16.16
CA SER A 16 -22.59 1.43 16.01
C SER A 16 -22.04 0.26 15.21
N SER A 17 -22.14 0.34 13.88
CA SER A 17 -21.47 -0.63 13.00
C SER A 17 -19.97 -0.34 13.02
N SER A 18 -19.30 -0.86 14.04
CA SER A 18 -17.88 -1.13 13.98
C SER A 18 -17.70 -2.33 13.04
N ASP A 19 -17.81 -2.06 11.74
CA ASP A 19 -17.51 -3.03 10.69
C ASP A 19 -15.99 -3.16 10.60
N THR A 20 -15.43 -4.01 11.44
CA THR A 20 -14.17 -4.68 11.14
C THR A 20 -14.42 -5.62 9.96
N ASP A 21 -14.44 -5.06 8.76
CA ASP A 21 -14.50 -5.83 7.52
C ASP A 21 -13.18 -6.60 7.40
N SER A 22 -13.30 -7.92 7.61
CA SER A 22 -12.29 -8.94 7.37
C SER A 22 -11.58 -8.67 6.06
N GLU A 23 -10.30 -8.34 6.15
CA GLU A 23 -9.46 -8.08 5.00
C GLU A 23 -9.42 -9.37 4.16
N ASN A 24 -9.91 -9.33 2.92
CA ASN A 24 -9.34 -10.18 1.86
C ASN A 24 -7.94 -9.63 1.58
N SER A 25 -7.06 -9.77 2.56
CA SER A 25 -5.63 -9.72 2.35
C SER A 25 -5.32 -11.04 1.67
N ASP A 26 -5.06 -10.98 0.36
CA ASP A 26 -4.21 -11.99 -0.24
C ASP A 26 -2.90 -11.96 0.57
N GLU A 27 -2.80 -12.89 1.51
CA GLU A 27 -1.80 -12.91 2.59
C GLU A 27 -0.37 -13.03 2.04
N GLY A 28 -0.25 -13.51 0.80
CA GLY A 28 1.00 -13.55 0.04
C GLY A 28 1.42 -12.20 -0.55
N THR A 29 0.48 -11.35 -0.98
CA THR A 29 0.83 -10.05 -1.59
C THR A 29 1.31 -8.99 -0.60
N VAL A 30 0.80 -8.98 0.63
CA VAL A 30 1.21 -8.01 1.67
C VAL A 30 2.65 -8.25 2.14
N SER A 31 3.08 -9.52 2.20
CA SER A 31 4.45 -9.91 2.54
C SER A 31 5.45 -9.46 1.48
N ASN A 32 5.08 -9.51 0.20
CA ASN A 32 5.95 -9.08 -0.89
C ASN A 32 6.10 -7.54 -0.93
N LEU A 33 5.02 -6.80 -0.67
CA LEU A 33 5.03 -5.33 -0.65
C LEU A 33 5.96 -4.76 0.45
N MET A 34 5.98 -5.39 1.62
CA MET A 34 6.81 -4.96 2.75
C MET A 34 8.31 -5.08 2.45
N MET A 35 8.69 -6.03 1.58
CA MET A 35 10.08 -6.23 1.15
C MET A 35 10.59 -5.11 0.24
N PHE A 36 9.71 -4.47 -0.55
CA PHE A 36 10.07 -3.39 -1.48
C PHE A 36 9.89 -1.98 -0.89
N GLN A 37 9.22 -1.85 0.26
CA GLN A 37 8.97 -0.57 0.92
C GLN A 37 10.16 -0.09 1.78
N MET A 38 11.18 -0.91 1.99
CA MET A 38 12.38 -0.50 2.70
C MET A 38 13.21 0.45 1.84
N LYS A 39 13.01 1.76 2.02
CA LYS A 39 13.91 2.76 1.45
C LYS A 39 15.30 2.51 2.01
N ALA A 40 16.28 2.25 1.13
CA ALA A 40 17.66 2.11 1.54
C ALA A 40 18.11 3.44 2.16
N THR A 41 18.27 3.47 3.48
CA THR A 41 18.70 4.67 4.24
C THR A 41 20.22 4.82 4.31
N GLY A 42 20.95 3.83 3.81
CA GLY A 42 22.42 3.75 3.90
C GLY A 42 23.09 3.61 2.52
N PRO A 43 24.42 3.84 2.46
CA PRO A 43 25.19 3.65 1.24
C PRO A 43 25.11 2.21 0.73
N LEU A 44 25.18 2.06 -0.59
CA LEU A 44 25.24 0.75 -1.23
C LEU A 44 26.43 -0.06 -0.67
N GLY A 45 26.17 -1.30 -0.27
CA GLY A 45 27.18 -2.19 0.30
C GLY A 45 27.32 -2.13 1.82
N GLU A 46 26.54 -1.31 2.54
CA GLU A 46 26.65 -1.21 3.99
C GLU A 46 26.45 -2.57 4.71
N TRP A 47 25.63 -3.46 4.17
CA TRP A 47 25.43 -4.82 4.71
C TRP A 47 26.72 -5.63 4.73
N GLU A 48 27.71 -5.30 3.89
CA GLU A 48 28.97 -6.03 3.83
C GLU A 48 29.78 -5.90 5.12
N LYS A 49 29.54 -4.87 5.95
CA LYS A 49 30.17 -4.75 7.28
C LYS A 49 29.80 -5.91 8.23
N TYR A 50 28.67 -6.57 7.98
CA TYR A 50 28.20 -7.73 8.72
C TYR A 50 28.55 -9.06 8.04
N THR A 51 29.24 -9.03 6.90
CA THR A 51 29.66 -10.22 6.17
C THR A 51 31.15 -10.15 5.83
N LYS A 52 31.65 -11.09 5.02
CA LYS A 52 33.06 -11.12 4.62
C LYS A 52 33.43 -10.09 3.53
N GLY A 53 32.48 -9.26 3.08
CA GLY A 53 32.71 -8.27 2.01
C GLY A 53 33.22 -8.90 0.71
N ILE A 54 32.70 -10.08 0.35
CA ILE A 54 33.20 -10.82 -0.82
C ILE A 54 32.92 -10.04 -2.12
N GLY A 55 31.79 -9.33 -2.20
CA GLY A 55 31.41 -8.53 -3.34
C GLY A 55 32.38 -7.38 -3.58
N SER A 56 32.56 -6.49 -2.59
CA SER A 56 33.53 -5.38 -2.69
C SER A 56 34.95 -5.86 -2.97
N LYS A 57 35.39 -6.96 -2.34
CA LYS A 57 36.73 -7.53 -2.57
C LYS A 57 36.91 -8.04 -4.00
N LEU A 58 35.89 -8.68 -4.56
CA LEU A 58 35.93 -9.16 -5.94
C LEU A 58 35.91 -7.99 -6.92
N MET A 59 35.06 -6.99 -6.69
CA MET A 59 35.00 -5.79 -7.53
C MET A 59 36.35 -5.06 -7.56
N ALA A 60 36.98 -4.83 -6.40
CA ALA A 60 38.29 -4.20 -6.32
C ALA A 60 39.38 -5.00 -7.07
N LYS A 61 39.36 -6.33 -6.98
CA LYS A 61 40.26 -7.21 -7.76
C LYS A 61 40.06 -7.09 -9.26
N MET A 62 38.84 -6.80 -9.70
CA MET A 62 38.52 -6.57 -11.12
C MET A 62 38.77 -5.12 -11.57
N GLY A 63 39.40 -4.30 -10.73
CA GLY A 63 39.75 -2.92 -11.07
C GLY A 63 38.64 -1.89 -10.83
N TYR A 64 37.57 -2.26 -10.12
CA TYR A 64 36.57 -1.29 -9.69
C TYR A 64 37.17 -0.31 -8.67
N VAL A 65 36.93 0.98 -8.88
CA VAL A 65 37.31 2.04 -7.96
C VAL A 65 36.09 2.47 -7.16
N VAL A 66 36.19 2.40 -5.84
CA VAL A 66 35.10 2.79 -4.93
C VAL A 66 34.69 4.23 -5.19
N GLY A 67 33.40 4.46 -5.39
CA GLY A 67 32.83 5.78 -5.66
C GLY A 67 32.76 6.16 -7.14
N THR A 68 33.22 5.29 -8.05
CA THR A 68 33.05 5.47 -9.50
C THR A 68 31.92 4.61 -10.05
N GLY A 69 31.38 4.97 -11.21
CA GLY A 69 30.47 4.11 -11.94
C GLY A 69 31.16 2.87 -12.50
N LEU A 70 30.41 1.83 -12.83
CA LEU A 70 30.91 0.71 -13.63
C LEU A 70 30.99 1.09 -15.12
N GLY A 71 31.71 0.29 -15.92
CA GLY A 71 31.86 0.51 -17.37
C GLY A 71 33.25 0.99 -17.77
N ARG A 72 33.54 1.02 -19.08
CA ARG A 72 34.89 1.29 -19.61
C ARG A 72 35.44 2.65 -19.17
N ARG A 73 34.57 3.64 -19.00
CA ARG A 73 34.93 5.02 -18.61
C ARG A 73 34.51 5.36 -17.18
N GLY A 74 33.97 4.39 -16.43
CA GLY A 74 33.39 4.61 -15.11
C GLY A 74 32.12 5.48 -15.12
N ASP A 75 31.39 5.45 -16.23
CA ASP A 75 30.22 6.28 -16.53
C ASP A 75 28.87 5.64 -16.14
N GLY A 76 28.90 4.42 -15.59
CA GLY A 76 27.73 3.76 -15.04
C GLY A 76 27.14 4.49 -13.84
N ARG A 77 25.87 4.21 -13.55
CA ARG A 77 25.18 4.81 -12.40
C ARG A 77 25.81 4.33 -11.07
N ILE A 78 26.10 5.27 -10.19
CA ILE A 78 26.64 5.01 -8.84
C ILE A 78 25.50 4.75 -7.85
N GLU A 79 24.42 5.53 -7.96
CA GLU A 79 23.27 5.41 -7.07
C GLU A 79 22.34 4.25 -7.48
N PRO A 80 21.81 3.48 -6.53
CA PRO A 80 20.81 2.47 -6.82
C PRO A 80 19.54 3.07 -7.45
N VAL A 81 18.81 2.26 -8.22
CA VAL A 81 17.51 2.66 -8.75
C VAL A 81 16.41 2.26 -7.77
N ASP A 82 15.64 3.24 -7.31
CA ASP A 82 14.48 2.99 -6.44
C ASP A 82 13.36 2.27 -7.24
N ALA A 83 12.81 1.21 -6.66
CA ALA A 83 11.67 0.49 -7.20
C ALA A 83 10.36 1.12 -6.70
N VAL A 84 9.39 1.35 -7.61
CA VAL A 84 8.04 1.82 -7.26
C VAL A 84 7.09 0.64 -7.31
N VAL A 85 6.44 0.32 -6.19
CA VAL A 85 5.43 -0.73 -6.13
C VAL A 85 4.06 -0.15 -6.46
N LEU A 86 3.37 -0.76 -7.43
CA LEU A 86 2.03 -0.38 -7.83
C LEU A 86 0.99 -1.33 -7.19
N PRO A 87 -0.27 -0.87 -7.04
CA PRO A 87 -1.34 -1.73 -6.57
C PRO A 87 -1.52 -2.99 -7.43
N PRO A 88 -1.63 -4.19 -6.81
CA PRO A 88 -1.82 -5.43 -7.54
C PRO A 88 -3.19 -5.48 -8.22
N GLY A 89 -3.29 -6.26 -9.30
CA GLY A 89 -4.56 -6.48 -10.01
C GLY A 89 -5.13 -5.25 -10.74
N ARG A 90 -4.29 -4.24 -11.01
CA ARG A 90 -4.65 -3.02 -11.73
C ARG A 90 -3.88 -2.92 -13.06
N SER A 91 -4.49 -2.26 -14.04
CA SER A 91 -3.79 -1.86 -15.27
C SER A 91 -2.82 -0.70 -14.98
N LEU A 92 -1.83 -0.54 -15.86
CA LEU A 92 -0.88 0.58 -15.75
C LEU A 92 -1.58 1.94 -15.83
N ASP A 93 -2.59 2.06 -16.71
CA ASP A 93 -3.38 3.28 -16.84
C ASP A 93 -4.10 3.64 -15.53
N ALA A 94 -4.73 2.64 -14.87
CA ALA A 94 -5.40 2.86 -13.59
C ALA A 94 -4.41 3.23 -12.48
N CYS A 95 -3.21 2.64 -12.48
CA CYS A 95 -2.14 3.02 -11.57
C CYS A 95 -1.66 4.46 -11.81
N MET A 96 -1.61 4.89 -13.07
CA MET A 96 -1.20 6.25 -13.45
C MET A 96 -2.23 7.28 -13.01
N GLU A 97 -3.53 7.00 -13.20
CA GLU A 97 -4.63 7.84 -12.70
C GLU A 97 -4.63 7.91 -11.16
N LEU A 98 -4.40 6.79 -10.48
CA LEU A 98 -4.28 6.77 -9.01
C LEU A 98 -3.07 7.59 -8.54
N LYS A 99 -1.94 7.52 -9.26
CA LYS A 99 -0.75 8.32 -8.96
C LYS A 99 -1.00 9.81 -9.15
N GLU A 100 -1.68 10.20 -10.24
CA GLU A 100 -2.06 11.59 -10.49
C GLU A 100 -2.97 12.13 -9.39
N LYS A 101 -3.99 11.35 -8.99
CA LYS A 101 -4.90 11.71 -7.88
C LYS A 101 -4.21 11.72 -6.51
N ALA A 102 -3.19 10.88 -6.32
CA ALA A 102 -2.43 10.83 -5.09
C ALA A 102 -1.46 12.01 -4.95
N GLY A 103 -0.88 12.49 -6.06
CA GLY A 103 0.16 13.50 -6.00
C GLY A 103 1.34 13.01 -5.16
N ASN A 104 1.56 13.66 -4.00
CA ASN A 104 2.61 13.30 -3.04
C ASN A 104 2.16 12.28 -1.97
N GLU A 105 0.88 11.89 -1.98
CA GLU A 105 0.32 10.96 -0.99
C GLU A 105 0.56 9.50 -1.38
N ASN A 106 0.39 8.60 -0.40
CA ASN A 106 0.49 7.17 -0.63
C ASN A 106 -0.63 6.66 -1.57
N ILE A 107 -0.26 6.12 -2.73
CA ILE A 107 -1.17 5.56 -3.75
C ILE A 107 -2.19 4.57 -3.13
N PHE A 108 -1.73 3.70 -2.23
CA PHE A 108 -2.57 2.73 -1.53
C PHE A 108 -3.66 3.38 -0.65
N SER A 109 -3.34 4.49 0.01
CA SER A 109 -4.30 5.23 0.86
C SER A 109 -5.40 5.87 0.02
N VAL A 110 -5.02 6.44 -1.11
CA VAL A 110 -5.93 7.07 -2.07
C VAL A 110 -6.85 6.03 -2.70
N GLU A 111 -6.33 4.87 -3.08
CA GLU A 111 -7.15 3.76 -3.58
C GLU A 111 -8.18 3.29 -2.54
N LYS A 112 -7.77 3.10 -1.28
CA LYS A 112 -8.68 2.70 -0.18
C LYS A 112 -9.78 3.74 0.01
N ARG A 113 -9.46 5.04 -0.03
CA ARG A 113 -10.43 6.14 0.06
C ARG A 113 -11.43 6.11 -1.10
N MET A 114 -10.94 5.98 -2.33
CA MET A 114 -11.79 5.95 -3.54
C MET A 114 -12.75 4.75 -3.53
N LYS A 115 -12.28 3.57 -3.10
CA LYS A 115 -13.13 2.37 -2.95
C LYS A 115 -14.24 2.57 -1.92
N ARG A 116 -13.94 3.21 -0.79
CA ARG A 116 -14.94 3.56 0.24
C ARG A 116 -16.00 4.52 -0.28
N ILE A 117 -15.60 5.53 -1.04
CA ILE A 117 -16.52 6.50 -1.65
C ILE A 117 -17.45 5.79 -2.65
N LYS A 118 -16.89 5.01 -3.57
CA LYS A 118 -17.67 4.23 -4.56
C LYS A 118 -18.67 3.28 -3.89
N ARG A 119 -18.27 2.54 -2.85
CA ARG A 119 -19.17 1.63 -2.11
C ARG A 119 -20.33 2.40 -1.44
N LYS A 120 -20.04 3.55 -0.81
CA LYS A 120 -21.08 4.40 -0.20
C LYS A 120 -22.04 4.96 -1.23
N GLU A 121 -21.53 5.41 -2.38
CA GLU A 121 -22.36 5.96 -3.46
C GLU A 121 -23.28 4.89 -4.06
N ALA A 122 -22.75 3.69 -4.34
CA ALA A 122 -23.55 2.57 -4.80
C ALA A 122 -24.65 2.17 -3.79
N GLN A 123 -24.34 2.19 -2.49
CA GLN A 123 -25.33 1.92 -1.44
C GLN A 123 -26.42 3.00 -1.38
N ARG A 124 -26.05 4.28 -1.55
CA ARG A 124 -27.01 5.40 -1.58
C ARG A 124 -27.97 5.27 -2.76
N VAL A 125 -27.45 4.99 -3.95
CA VAL A 125 -28.25 4.77 -5.16
C VAL A 125 -29.21 3.60 -4.96
N LYS A 126 -28.74 2.48 -4.42
CA LYS A 126 -29.57 1.30 -4.14
C LYS A 126 -30.70 1.61 -3.14
N ASN A 127 -30.38 2.29 -2.03
CA ASN A 127 -31.37 2.69 -1.04
C ASN A 127 -32.40 3.68 -1.61
N GLU A 128 -32.00 4.56 -2.54
CA GLU A 128 -32.90 5.49 -3.24
C GLU A 128 -33.80 4.75 -4.24
N GLU A 129 -33.29 3.75 -4.96
CA GLU A 129 -34.09 2.88 -5.84
C GLU A 129 -35.11 2.05 -5.05
N GLU A 130 -34.72 1.51 -3.90
CA GLU A 130 -35.62 0.75 -3.01
C GLU A 130 -36.75 1.64 -2.45
N LYS A 131 -36.49 2.92 -2.15
CA LYS A 131 -37.52 3.87 -1.72
C LYS A 131 -38.47 4.33 -2.84
N ARG A 132 -38.10 4.14 -4.11
CA ARG A 132 -38.90 4.53 -5.28
C ARG A 132 -39.83 3.40 -5.76
N LYS A 133 -39.68 2.18 -5.22
CA LYS A 133 -40.61 1.07 -5.43
C LYS A 133 -41.68 1.06 -4.34
#